data_AF-A0A5M8SQY3-F1
#
_entry.id   AF-A0A5M8SQY3-F1
#
_cell.length_a   1.000
_cell.length_b   1.000
_cell.length_c   1.000
_cell.angle_alpha   90.00
_cell.angle_beta   90.00
_cell.angle_gamma   90.00
#
_symmetry.space_group_name_H-M   'P 1'
#
loop_
_entity.id
_entity.type
_entity.pdbx_description
1 polymer ?
#
loop_
_entity_poly.entity_id
_entity_poly.type
_entity_poly.pdbx_seq_one_letter_code
_entity_poly.pdbx_strand_id
1 'polypeptide(L)'
;MKASLRYLAILSLCLVCSLAVKAGTNPPQTAPVFFSLAGGLYNTPQQLVLTDATPGAVIYYRTDGKTPNASSTVYTGPIVVSSTELVTAIAIAPGYSSSVESAKQYIYVPFPLASAPYFSLAGGNYSKPQTLILTSSTPGASICYTTNGQSPVDKFSEFDDCIPYTGPITISHTELVKAAAKAPGYNVSNVSSKQYYLP
;
A
#
# COMPACT_ATOMS: atom_id res chain seq x y z
N MET A 1 -71.13 -57.32 -50.56
CA MET A 1 -71.19 -58.49 -49.66
C MET A 1 -69.93 -58.51 -48.80
N LYS A 2 -70.07 -58.45 -47.46
CA LYS A 2 -69.06 -58.68 -46.39
C LYS A 2 -67.83 -57.73 -46.35
N ALA A 3 -67.19 -57.33 -45.24
CA ALA A 3 -67.48 -57.10 -43.82
C ALA A 3 -66.19 -56.47 -43.20
N SER A 4 -66.33 -55.41 -42.38
CA SER A 4 -65.58 -55.07 -41.14
C SER A 4 -64.02 -55.01 -40.99
N LEU A 5 -63.55 -53.83 -40.51
CA LEU A 5 -62.56 -53.52 -39.44
C LEU A 5 -61.00 -53.43 -39.62
N ARG A 6 -60.50 -52.17 -39.53
CA ARG A 6 -59.33 -51.60 -38.78
C ARG A 6 -57.92 -52.21 -38.90
N TYR A 7 -56.88 -51.40 -39.21
CA TYR A 7 -55.93 -50.88 -38.21
C TYR A 7 -54.94 -49.84 -38.77
N LEU A 8 -54.58 -48.91 -37.89
CA LEU A 8 -53.79 -47.69 -38.04
C LEU A 8 -52.30 -47.98 -38.36
N ALA A 9 -51.73 -47.34 -39.37
CA ALA A 9 -50.28 -47.32 -39.59
C ALA A 9 -49.63 -46.39 -38.54
N ILE A 10 -48.80 -46.95 -37.67
CA ILE A 10 -48.03 -46.20 -36.67
C ILE A 10 -46.85 -45.53 -37.39
N LEU A 11 -46.98 -44.22 -37.63
CA LEU A 11 -45.88 -43.35 -38.05
C LEU A 11 -45.04 -43.05 -36.80
N SER A 12 -44.04 -43.89 -36.51
CA SER A 12 -43.04 -43.57 -35.47
C SER A 12 -42.00 -42.62 -36.06
N LEU A 13 -42.34 -41.32 -36.05
CA LEU A 13 -41.38 -40.24 -36.25
C LEU A 13 -40.52 -40.16 -34.99
N CYS A 14 -39.35 -40.78 -35.02
CA CYS A 14 -38.34 -40.61 -33.98
C CYS A 14 -37.82 -39.16 -34.08
N LEU A 15 -38.50 -38.24 -33.40
CA LEU A 15 -38.01 -36.89 -33.16
C LEU A 15 -36.80 -37.02 -32.23
N VAL A 16 -35.62 -37.21 -32.81
CA VAL A 16 -34.37 -36.94 -32.09
C VAL A 16 -34.34 -35.44 -31.81
N CYS A 17 -34.86 -35.07 -30.65
CA CYS A 17 -34.50 -33.82 -30.00
C CYS A 17 -33.01 -33.91 -29.68
N SER A 18 -32.17 -33.48 -30.61
CA SER A 18 -30.75 -33.30 -30.35
C SER A 18 -30.60 -32.10 -29.41
N LEU A 19 -30.73 -32.36 -28.11
CA LEU A 19 -30.11 -31.51 -27.12
C LEU A 19 -28.60 -31.62 -27.34
N ALA A 20 -28.05 -30.68 -28.10
CA ALA A 20 -26.63 -30.42 -28.02
C ALA A 20 -26.34 -30.03 -26.56
N VAL A 21 -25.72 -30.93 -25.81
CA VAL A 21 -25.03 -30.55 -24.57
C VAL A 21 -23.95 -29.56 -25.02
N LYS A 22 -24.21 -28.26 -24.84
CA LYS A 22 -23.17 -27.24 -24.96
C LYS A 22 -22.14 -27.57 -23.89
N ALA A 23 -21.04 -28.20 -24.29
CA ALA A 23 -19.89 -28.36 -23.42
C ALA A 23 -19.57 -26.98 -22.85
N GLY A 24 -19.71 -26.82 -21.54
CA GLY A 24 -19.43 -25.59 -20.82
C GLY A 24 -17.94 -25.31 -20.85
N THR A 25 -17.44 -24.86 -21.99
CA THR A 25 -16.09 -24.34 -22.11
C THR A 25 -16.11 -22.93 -21.51
N ASN A 26 -15.46 -22.77 -20.36
CA ASN A 26 -15.22 -21.43 -19.81
C ASN A 26 -14.46 -20.63 -20.89
N PRO A 27 -14.88 -19.40 -21.23
CA PRO A 27 -14.16 -18.60 -22.23
C PRO A 27 -12.69 -18.45 -21.84
N PRO A 28 -11.78 -18.37 -22.82
CA PRO A 28 -10.36 -18.13 -22.53
C PRO A 28 -10.20 -16.87 -21.66
N GLN A 29 -9.15 -16.82 -20.85
CA GLN A 29 -8.93 -15.70 -19.94
C GLN A 29 -8.07 -14.62 -20.60
N THR A 30 -8.46 -13.35 -20.41
CA THR A 30 -7.62 -12.20 -20.78
C THR A 30 -6.28 -12.28 -20.04
N ALA A 31 -5.18 -11.94 -20.70
CA ALA A 31 -3.85 -11.91 -20.08
C ALA A 31 -3.82 -11.01 -18.83
N PRO A 32 -2.91 -11.25 -17.87
CA PRO A 32 -2.71 -10.33 -16.76
C PRO A 32 -2.13 -8.98 -17.23
N VAL A 33 -2.58 -7.90 -16.60
CA VAL A 33 -2.06 -6.55 -16.87
C VAL A 33 -0.59 -6.48 -16.48
N PHE A 34 0.27 -6.06 -17.41
CA PHE A 34 1.67 -5.79 -17.17
C PHE A 34 1.88 -4.36 -16.67
N PHE A 35 2.71 -4.21 -15.65
CA PHE A 35 3.10 -2.93 -15.05
C PHE A 35 4.54 -2.62 -15.46
N SER A 36 4.78 -1.46 -16.06
CA SER A 36 6.13 -1.06 -16.49
C SER A 36 7.11 -0.82 -15.34
N LEU A 37 6.60 -0.58 -14.14
CA LEU A 37 7.40 -0.32 -12.94
C LEU A 37 7.27 -1.47 -11.94
N ALA A 38 8.40 -1.81 -11.31
CA ALA A 38 8.37 -2.66 -10.14
C ALA A 38 7.73 -1.88 -8.96
N GLY A 39 7.02 -2.60 -8.09
CA GLY A 39 6.59 -2.03 -6.82
C GLY A 39 7.80 -1.74 -5.93
N GLY A 40 7.71 -0.74 -5.08
CA GLY A 40 8.82 -0.34 -4.21
C GLY A 40 8.87 1.14 -3.89
N LEU A 41 10.05 1.56 -3.46
CA LEU A 41 10.33 2.91 -2.99
C LEU A 41 10.74 3.82 -4.15
N TYR A 42 10.09 4.97 -4.24
CA TYR A 42 10.42 6.03 -5.18
C TYR A 42 10.52 7.38 -4.46
N ASN A 43 11.55 8.15 -4.76
CA ASN A 43 11.79 9.49 -4.21
C ASN A 43 11.53 10.62 -5.22
N THR A 44 11.13 10.25 -6.45
CA THR A 44 10.73 11.18 -7.52
C THR A 44 9.46 10.64 -8.19
N PRO A 45 8.57 11.51 -8.70
CA PRO A 45 7.37 11.06 -9.40
C PRO A 45 7.69 10.12 -10.56
N GLN A 46 6.94 9.03 -10.68
CA GLN A 46 7.12 8.05 -11.76
C GLN A 46 5.93 8.01 -12.71
N GLN A 47 6.18 7.61 -13.95
CA GLN A 47 5.15 7.36 -14.96
C GLN A 47 4.92 5.85 -15.10
N LEU A 48 3.85 5.34 -14.51
CA LEU A 48 3.45 3.94 -14.61
C LEU A 48 2.66 3.72 -15.90
N VAL A 49 3.18 2.84 -16.75
CA VAL A 49 2.51 2.38 -17.97
C VAL A 49 1.92 1.00 -17.74
N LEU A 50 0.65 0.83 -18.11
CA LEU A 50 -0.05 -0.44 -18.06
C LEU A 50 -0.28 -0.96 -19.48
N THR A 51 -0.03 -2.25 -19.71
CA THR A 51 -0.23 -2.89 -21.01
C THR A 51 -0.85 -4.27 -20.85
N ASP A 52 -1.60 -4.71 -21.86
CA ASP A 52 -2.14 -6.07 -21.93
C ASP A 52 -1.79 -6.69 -23.29
N ALA A 53 -1.49 -7.99 -23.30
CA ALA A 53 -1.13 -8.70 -24.53
C ALA A 53 -2.34 -9.20 -25.33
N THR A 54 -3.55 -9.15 -24.76
CA THR A 54 -4.79 -9.62 -25.39
C THR A 54 -5.34 -8.54 -26.33
N PRO A 55 -5.52 -8.83 -27.63
CA PRO A 55 -6.06 -7.85 -28.57
C PRO A 55 -7.46 -7.36 -28.17
N GLY A 56 -7.65 -6.04 -28.19
CA GLY A 56 -8.94 -5.41 -27.86
C GLY A 56 -9.28 -5.38 -26.37
N ALA A 57 -8.35 -5.73 -25.48
CA ALA A 57 -8.54 -5.59 -24.04
C ALA A 57 -8.64 -4.12 -23.61
N VAL A 58 -9.58 -3.84 -22.71
CA VAL A 58 -9.66 -2.58 -21.98
C VAL A 58 -9.14 -2.82 -20.56
N ILE A 59 -8.18 -2.01 -20.13
CA ILE A 59 -7.60 -2.08 -18.79
C ILE A 59 -8.39 -1.16 -17.84
N TYR A 60 -8.77 -1.72 -16.70
CA TYR A 60 -9.45 -1.03 -15.60
C TYR A 60 -8.57 -1.09 -14.37
N TYR A 61 -8.39 0.05 -13.68
CA TYR A 61 -7.49 0.14 -12.54
C TYR A 61 -8.08 0.93 -11.37
N ARG A 62 -7.46 0.77 -10.21
CA ARG A 62 -7.67 1.56 -9.00
C ARG A 62 -6.33 1.85 -8.33
N THR A 63 -6.25 2.96 -7.60
CA THR A 63 -5.06 3.36 -6.82
C THR A 63 -5.29 3.27 -5.30
N ASP A 64 -6.51 2.92 -4.88
CA ASP A 64 -6.90 2.74 -3.48
C ASP A 64 -6.77 1.29 -2.99
N GLY A 65 -6.15 0.41 -3.79
CA GLY A 65 -5.90 -0.98 -3.44
C GLY A 65 -7.11 -1.91 -3.47
N LYS A 66 -8.32 -1.42 -3.81
CA LYS A 66 -9.49 -2.30 -3.95
C LYS A 66 -9.43 -3.07 -5.27
N THR A 67 -10.08 -4.24 -5.32
CA THR A 67 -10.18 -5.01 -6.57
C THR A 67 -10.94 -4.21 -7.65
N PRO A 68 -10.34 -4.01 -8.83
CA PRO A 68 -11.00 -3.34 -9.94
C PRO A 68 -12.05 -4.24 -10.60
N ASN A 69 -13.02 -3.60 -11.25
CA ASN A 69 -14.05 -4.23 -12.08
C ASN A 69 -14.38 -3.33 -13.27
N ALA A 70 -15.33 -3.72 -14.12
CA ALA A 70 -15.70 -2.96 -15.33
C ALA A 70 -16.25 -1.54 -15.09
N SER A 71 -16.56 -1.16 -13.84
CA SER A 71 -16.95 0.21 -13.45
C SER A 71 -15.80 1.03 -12.85
N SER A 72 -14.61 0.45 -12.73
CA SER A 72 -13.40 1.15 -12.26
C SER A 72 -12.84 2.07 -13.34
N THR A 73 -11.82 2.86 -13.00
CA THR A 73 -11.24 3.83 -13.94
C THR A 73 -10.60 3.11 -15.12
N VAL A 74 -10.93 3.54 -16.35
CA VAL A 74 -10.31 3.03 -17.58
C VAL A 74 -8.93 3.64 -17.73
N TYR A 75 -7.93 2.81 -18.00
CA TYR A 75 -6.58 3.26 -18.31
C TYR A 75 -6.53 3.85 -19.73
N THR A 76 -6.25 5.14 -19.83
CA THR A 76 -6.16 5.88 -21.10
C THR A 76 -4.79 6.54 -21.34
N GLY A 77 -3.89 6.48 -20.35
CA GLY A 77 -2.55 7.05 -20.40
C GLY A 77 -1.79 6.80 -19.11
N PRO A 78 -0.48 7.13 -19.05
CA PRO A 78 0.36 6.87 -17.89
C PRO A 78 -0.22 7.36 -16.56
N ILE A 79 -0.08 6.54 -15.51
CA ILE A 79 -0.47 6.90 -14.14
C ILE A 79 0.74 7.57 -13.47
N VAL A 80 0.55 8.78 -12.95
CA VAL A 80 1.61 9.50 -12.23
C VAL A 80 1.64 9.03 -10.78
N VAL A 81 2.67 8.27 -10.42
CA VAL A 81 2.91 7.83 -9.04
C VAL A 81 3.69 8.92 -8.31
N SER A 82 2.97 9.77 -7.57
CA SER A 82 3.53 10.86 -6.76
C SER A 82 3.05 10.84 -5.30
N SER A 83 2.50 9.72 -4.86
CA SER A 83 2.07 9.43 -3.49
C SER A 83 2.18 7.93 -3.23
N THR A 84 2.20 7.53 -1.95
CA THR A 84 2.12 6.10 -1.58
C THR A 84 0.75 5.57 -1.94
N GLU A 85 0.70 4.59 -2.84
CA GLU A 85 -0.55 4.05 -3.38
C GLU A 85 -0.39 2.57 -3.76
N LEU A 86 -1.51 1.84 -3.74
CA LEU A 86 -1.59 0.46 -4.20
C LEU A 86 -2.37 0.45 -5.51
N VAL A 87 -1.66 0.25 -6.62
CA VAL A 87 -2.29 0.21 -7.94
C VAL A 87 -2.68 -1.23 -8.24
N THR A 88 -3.97 -1.46 -8.44
CA THR A 88 -4.57 -2.73 -8.84
C THR A 88 -5.17 -2.58 -10.23
N ALA A 89 -5.07 -3.61 -11.07
CA ALA A 89 -5.59 -3.58 -12.44
C ALA A 89 -6.11 -4.94 -12.91
N ILE A 90 -7.15 -4.90 -13.74
CA ILE A 90 -7.64 -6.02 -14.56
C ILE A 90 -7.78 -5.58 -16.01
N ALA A 91 -7.74 -6.55 -16.92
CA ALA A 91 -8.06 -6.37 -18.33
C ALA A 91 -9.31 -7.18 -18.71
N ILE A 92 -10.16 -6.61 -19.57
CA ILE A 92 -11.37 -7.26 -20.08
C ILE A 92 -11.34 -7.17 -21.61
N ALA A 93 -11.35 -8.33 -22.28
CA ALA A 93 -11.40 -8.43 -23.74
C ALA A 93 -12.70 -9.08 -24.25
N PRO A 94 -13.22 -8.70 -25.43
CA PRO A 94 -14.43 -9.30 -26.00
C PRO A 94 -14.28 -10.81 -26.26
N GLY A 95 -15.21 -11.61 -25.76
CA GLY A 95 -15.19 -13.07 -25.91
C GLY A 95 -14.26 -13.82 -24.93
N TYR A 96 -13.61 -13.10 -24.01
CA TYR A 96 -12.76 -13.65 -22.97
C TYR A 96 -13.39 -13.42 -21.58
N SER A 97 -12.99 -14.22 -20.60
CA SER A 97 -13.16 -13.88 -19.18
C SER A 97 -12.14 -12.82 -18.76
N SER A 98 -12.45 -12.07 -17.70
CA SER A 98 -11.54 -11.04 -17.15
C SER A 98 -10.20 -11.64 -16.73
N SER A 99 -9.14 -10.84 -16.84
CA SER A 99 -7.82 -11.23 -16.34
C SER A 99 -7.83 -11.51 -14.85
N VAL A 100 -6.80 -12.20 -14.38
CA VAL A 100 -6.45 -12.16 -12.95
C VAL A 100 -6.08 -10.73 -12.56
N GLU A 101 -6.36 -10.37 -11.31
CA GLU A 101 -5.96 -9.07 -10.75
C GLU A 101 -4.43 -9.00 -10.67
N SER A 102 -3.88 -7.88 -11.13
CA SER A 102 -2.47 -7.55 -10.98
C SER A 102 -2.33 -6.34 -10.06
N ALA A 103 -1.39 -6.39 -9.13
CA ALA A 103 -1.23 -5.37 -8.10
C ALA A 103 0.24 -5.00 -7.85
N LYS A 104 0.52 -3.71 -7.65
CA LYS A 104 1.84 -3.19 -7.25
C LYS A 104 1.69 -2.09 -6.20
N GLN A 105 2.41 -2.24 -5.10
CA GLN A 105 2.55 -1.20 -4.08
C GLN A 105 3.67 -0.23 -4.47
N TYR A 106 3.36 1.06 -4.48
CA TYR A 106 4.33 2.13 -4.63
C TYR A 106 4.41 2.92 -3.33
N ILE A 107 5.63 3.20 -2.88
CA ILE A 107 5.91 3.96 -1.66
C ILE A 107 6.65 5.22 -2.08
N TYR A 108 6.00 6.37 -1.94
CA TYR A 108 6.57 7.65 -2.34
C TYR A 108 7.15 8.38 -1.12
N VAL A 109 8.47 8.59 -1.13
CA VAL A 109 9.22 9.25 -0.06
C VAL A 109 10.14 10.32 -0.66
N PRO A 110 9.61 11.53 -0.94
CA PRO A 110 10.36 12.57 -1.63
C PRO A 110 11.50 13.17 -0.80
N PHE A 111 11.49 12.93 0.51
CA PHE A 111 12.46 13.50 1.44
C PHE A 111 13.22 12.40 2.20
N PRO A 112 14.53 12.57 2.41
CA PRO A 112 15.29 11.69 3.30
C PRO A 112 14.86 11.89 4.76
N LEU A 113 15.16 10.94 5.64
CA LEU A 113 14.99 11.12 7.08
C LEU A 113 16.03 12.09 7.62
N ALA A 114 15.64 12.94 8.57
CA ALA A 114 16.59 13.65 9.40
C ALA A 114 17.42 12.67 10.24
N SER A 115 18.61 13.08 10.66
CA SER A 115 19.48 12.32 11.56
C SER A 115 18.83 12.23 12.94
N ALA A 116 18.70 11.00 13.45
CA ALA A 116 18.13 10.76 14.77
C ALA A 116 18.93 11.51 15.85
N PRO A 117 18.28 12.04 16.90
CA PRO A 117 18.99 12.74 17.96
C PRO A 117 20.06 11.87 18.61
N TYR A 118 21.27 12.38 18.71
CA TYR A 118 22.32 11.81 19.53
C TYR A 118 22.14 12.25 20.98
N PHE A 119 22.25 11.28 21.90
CA PHE A 119 22.18 11.48 23.33
C PHE A 119 23.60 11.51 23.88
N SER A 120 23.98 12.59 24.56
CA SER A 120 25.32 12.70 25.17
C SER A 120 25.60 11.69 26.27
N LEU A 121 24.54 11.09 26.83
CA LEU A 121 24.62 10.09 27.89
C LEU A 121 24.15 8.73 27.37
N ALA A 122 24.87 7.68 27.77
CA ALA A 122 24.38 6.32 27.66
C ALA A 122 23.21 6.11 28.65
N GLY A 123 22.31 5.19 28.33
CA GLY A 123 21.26 4.79 29.28
C GLY A 123 21.87 3.95 30.40
N GLY A 124 21.26 3.95 31.58
CA GLY A 124 21.73 3.16 32.72
C GLY A 124 21.51 3.82 34.09
N ASN A 125 22.24 3.31 35.07
CA ASN A 125 22.15 3.75 36.46
C ASN A 125 23.07 4.93 36.73
N TYR A 126 22.55 5.94 37.41
CA TYR A 126 23.29 7.09 37.88
C TYR A 126 22.99 7.32 39.37
N SER A 127 24.01 7.68 40.16
CA SER A 127 23.87 7.94 41.60
C SER A 127 23.66 9.42 41.94
N LYS A 128 23.73 10.30 40.94
CA LYS A 128 23.56 11.75 41.05
C LYS A 128 22.85 12.28 39.80
N PRO A 129 22.11 13.40 39.90
CA PRO A 129 21.51 14.04 38.74
C PRO A 129 22.50 14.27 37.61
N GLN A 130 22.06 14.06 36.38
CA GLN A 130 22.86 14.21 35.16
C GLN A 130 22.31 15.31 34.25
N THR A 131 23.17 15.81 33.37
CA THR A 131 22.79 16.76 32.32
C THR A 131 22.88 16.07 30.96
N LEU A 132 21.72 15.86 30.34
CA LEU A 132 21.59 15.27 29.01
C LEU A 132 21.56 16.37 27.94
N ILE A 133 22.43 16.23 26.94
CA ILE A 133 22.49 17.08 25.75
C ILE A 133 22.00 16.25 24.56
N LEU A 134 21.12 16.84 23.76
CA LEU A 134 20.62 16.26 22.53
C LEU A 134 21.17 17.05 21.34
N THR A 135 21.64 16.36 20.31
CA THR A 135 22.12 16.98 19.06
C THR A 135 21.61 16.21 17.85
N SER A 136 21.51 16.85 16.69
CA SER A 136 21.25 16.18 15.41
C SER A 136 22.26 16.69 14.39
N SER A 137 22.80 15.79 13.57
CA SER A 137 23.71 16.16 12.49
C SER A 137 23.00 16.74 11.26
N THR A 138 21.67 16.77 11.24
CA THR A 138 20.90 17.43 10.17
C THR A 138 20.88 18.94 10.40
N PRO A 139 21.42 19.76 9.48
CA PRO A 139 21.42 21.21 9.64
C PRO A 139 20.01 21.78 9.77
N GLY A 140 19.83 22.70 10.73
CA GLY A 140 18.53 23.33 10.98
C GLY A 140 17.47 22.41 11.59
N ALA A 141 17.86 21.24 12.09
CA ALA A 141 16.93 20.33 12.74
C ALA A 141 16.50 20.84 14.12
N SER A 142 15.20 20.88 14.33
CA SER A 142 14.59 21.02 15.66
C SER A 142 14.40 19.64 16.28
N ILE A 143 14.76 19.51 17.55
CA ILE A 143 14.60 18.26 18.32
C ILE A 143 13.42 18.44 19.26
N CYS A 144 12.59 17.41 19.38
CA CYS A 144 11.60 17.32 20.45
C CYS A 144 11.71 15.96 21.14
N TYR A 145 11.38 15.93 22.43
CA TYR A 145 11.54 14.74 23.27
C TYR A 145 10.34 14.53 24.19
N THR A 146 10.22 13.30 24.69
CA THR A 146 9.24 12.89 25.70
C THR A 146 9.99 12.24 26.86
N THR A 147 9.45 12.33 28.07
CA THR A 147 9.99 11.67 29.29
C THR A 147 9.04 10.57 29.81
N ASN A 148 7.83 10.51 29.27
CA ASN A 148 6.78 9.55 29.61
C ASN A 148 6.84 8.26 28.76
N GLY A 149 7.86 8.11 27.91
CA GLY A 149 8.02 6.96 27.02
C GLY A 149 7.14 6.95 25.77
N GLN A 150 6.33 7.98 25.51
CA GLN A 150 5.57 8.11 24.26
C GLN A 150 6.47 8.46 23.08
N SER A 151 6.05 8.12 21.86
CA SER A 151 6.82 8.46 20.65
C SER A 151 6.73 9.97 20.35
N PRO A 152 7.86 10.66 20.11
CA PRO A 152 7.85 12.06 19.68
C PRO A 152 7.48 12.24 18.19
N VAL A 153 7.47 11.18 17.37
CA VAL A 153 7.35 11.28 15.90
C VAL A 153 5.98 11.76 15.45
N ASP A 154 4.91 11.33 16.12
CA ASP A 154 3.53 11.68 15.77
C ASP A 154 3.14 13.08 16.26
N LYS A 155 4.02 13.74 17.00
CA LYS A 155 3.73 14.95 17.78
C LYS A 155 4.33 16.23 17.19
N PHE A 156 5.02 16.15 16.05
CA PHE A 156 5.51 17.34 15.33
C PHE A 156 4.42 18.13 14.61
N SER A 157 3.19 17.62 14.54
CA SER A 157 2.01 18.27 13.95
C SER A 157 0.87 18.48 14.95
N GLU A 158 0.92 17.87 16.13
CA GLU A 158 -0.14 17.93 17.14
C GLU A 158 0.48 18.22 18.51
N PHE A 159 0.12 19.35 19.09
CA PHE A 159 0.65 19.95 20.33
C PHE A 159 0.34 19.15 21.62
N ASP A 160 0.54 17.84 21.66
CA ASP A 160 0.40 17.06 22.91
C ASP A 160 1.56 16.08 23.10
N ASP A 161 2.26 16.22 24.23
CA ASP A 161 3.37 15.42 24.78
C ASP A 161 4.79 15.57 24.22
N CYS A 162 5.06 16.26 23.10
CA CYS A 162 6.45 16.54 22.70
C CYS A 162 6.99 17.84 23.27
N ILE A 163 8.04 17.75 24.09
CA ILE A 163 8.73 18.90 24.68
C ILE A 163 9.81 19.37 23.69
N PRO A 164 9.80 20.63 23.24
CA PRO A 164 10.85 21.15 22.37
C PRO A 164 12.18 21.23 23.13
N TYR A 165 13.24 20.68 22.54
CA TYR A 165 14.58 20.78 23.09
C TYR A 165 15.14 22.18 22.86
N THR A 166 15.13 23.00 23.92
CA THR A 166 15.63 24.40 23.90
C THR A 166 16.88 24.60 24.75
N GLY A 167 17.31 23.56 25.47
CA GLY A 167 18.49 23.57 26.33
C GLY A 167 18.70 22.20 27.00
N PRO A 168 19.80 22.01 27.74
CA PRO A 168 20.12 20.75 28.39
C PRO A 168 19.00 20.25 29.32
N ILE A 169 18.78 18.94 29.33
CA ILE A 169 17.76 18.27 30.15
C ILE A 169 18.41 17.78 31.44
N THR A 170 17.82 18.11 32.59
CA THR A 170 18.26 17.59 33.88
C THR A 170 17.55 16.27 34.19
N ILE A 171 18.33 15.20 34.26
CA ILE A 171 17.85 13.86 34.63
C ILE A 171 18.05 13.69 36.14
N SER A 172 16.97 13.78 36.93
CA SER A 172 17.02 13.76 38.41
C SER A 172 16.25 12.61 39.06
N HIS A 173 15.56 11.80 38.26
CA HIS A 173 14.79 10.64 38.69
C HIS A 173 14.80 9.58 37.58
N THR A 174 14.23 8.41 37.87
CA THR A 174 14.07 7.36 36.85
C THR A 174 13.09 7.80 35.77
N GLU A 175 13.56 7.90 34.53
CA GLU A 175 12.74 8.33 33.39
C GLU A 175 13.19 7.71 32.05
N LEU A 176 12.26 7.64 31.10
CA LEU A 176 12.51 7.16 29.74
C LEU A 176 12.47 8.34 28.76
N VAL A 177 13.64 8.74 28.28
CA VAL A 177 13.73 9.83 27.31
C VAL A 177 13.72 9.28 25.90
N LYS A 178 12.71 9.68 25.11
CA LYS A 178 12.65 9.44 23.67
C LYS A 178 12.75 10.77 22.94
N ALA A 179 13.50 10.84 21.84
CA ALA A 179 13.64 12.06 21.06
C ALA A 179 13.65 11.78 19.55
N ALA A 180 13.11 12.73 18.78
CA ALA A 180 13.21 12.75 17.32
C ALA A 180 13.57 14.17 16.83
N ALA A 181 14.03 14.26 15.60
CA ALA A 181 14.46 15.49 14.95
C ALA A 181 13.65 15.73 13.67
N LYS A 182 13.35 16.99 13.38
CA LYS A 182 12.67 17.43 12.15
C LYS A 182 13.38 18.63 11.56
N ALA A 183 13.56 18.65 10.24
CA ALA A 183 14.17 19.76 9.50
C ALA A 183 13.40 20.02 8.19
N PRO A 184 13.41 21.25 7.66
CA PRO A 184 12.85 21.55 6.33
C PRO A 184 13.49 20.67 5.25
N GLY A 185 12.67 20.04 4.40
CA GLY A 185 13.15 19.14 3.35
C GLY A 185 13.53 17.73 3.82
N TYR A 186 13.25 17.40 5.08
CA TYR A 186 13.46 16.07 5.65
C TYR A 186 12.16 15.52 6.23
N ASN A 187 11.97 14.21 6.10
CA ASN A 187 11.06 13.46 6.94
C ASN A 187 11.58 13.41 8.39
N VAL A 188 10.68 13.26 9.35
CA VAL A 188 11.04 13.15 10.78
C VAL A 188 12.02 12.00 10.96
N SER A 189 13.05 12.19 11.78
CA SER A 189 14.05 11.15 12.05
C SER A 189 13.43 9.91 12.70
N ASN A 190 14.18 8.82 12.72
CA ASN A 190 13.92 7.74 13.66
C ASN A 190 13.97 8.24 15.11
N VAL A 191 13.29 7.53 16.01
CA VAL A 191 13.32 7.81 17.46
C VAL A 191 14.60 7.27 18.08
N SER A 192 15.32 8.14 18.77
CA SER A 192 16.35 7.74 19.72
C SER A 192 15.74 7.59 21.11
N SER A 193 16.14 6.56 21.86
CA SER A 193 15.55 6.22 23.16
C SER A 193 16.64 5.84 24.16
N LYS A 194 16.57 6.39 25.38
CA LYS A 194 17.43 6.02 26.52
C LYS A 194 16.63 5.98 27.82
N GLN A 195 16.83 4.90 28.57
CA GLN A 195 16.29 4.75 29.92
C GLN A 195 17.36 5.15 30.94
N TYR A 196 16.97 5.97 31.91
CA TYR A 196 17.81 6.39 33.03
C TYR A 196 17.21 5.91 34.34
N TYR A 197 18.08 5.48 35.26
CA TYR A 197 17.70 5.03 36.59
C TYR A 197 18.45 5.87 37.63
N LEU A 198 17.71 6.60 38.45
CA LEU A 198 18.23 7.36 39.58
C LEU A 198 17.36 7.07 40.82
N PRO A 199 17.99 7.06 42.02
CA PRO A 199 17.30 6.84 43.29
C PRO A 199 16.36 7.99 43.67
#